data_AF-A0A6B3CZL5-F1
#
_entry.id   AF-A0A6B3CZL5-F1
#
_cell.length_a   1.000
_cell.length_b   1.000
_cell.length_c   1.000
_cell.angle_alpha   90.00
_cell.angle_beta   90.00
_cell.angle_gamma   90.00
#
_symmetry.space_group_name_H-M   'P 1'
#
loop_
_entity.id
_entity.type
_entity.pdbx_description
1 polymer ?
#
loop_
_entity_poly.entity_id
_entity_poly.type
_entity_poly.pdbx_seq_one_letter_code
_entity_poly.pdbx_strand_id
1 'polypeptide(L)'
;EPMGDKWSTGHYGLITGSGRRDSAAECPFPSGRELRECMTGHGYVSRYYEANPAGDYWAFQWADTALLGGLALVLLLVTVLLLRRRV
;
A
#
# COMPACT_ATOMS: atom_id res chain seq x y z
N GLU A 1 18.25 12.90 9.07
CA GLU A 1 17.64 11.73 8.42
C GLU A 1 16.89 12.22 7.19
N PRO A 2 16.94 11.55 6.03
CA PRO A 2 16.10 11.92 4.92
C PRO A 2 14.63 11.73 5.31
N MET A 3 13.79 12.68 4.88
CA MET A 3 12.36 12.69 5.19
C MET A 3 11.70 11.51 4.45
N GLY A 4 11.29 10.46 5.18
CA GLY A 4 10.61 9.29 4.59
C GLY A 4 11.08 7.90 5.06
N ASP A 5 12.15 7.80 5.85
CA ASP A 5 12.75 6.51 6.24
C ASP A 5 12.11 5.81 7.46
N LYS A 6 10.82 6.04 7.74
CA LYS A 6 10.09 5.25 8.77
C LYS A 6 9.02 4.41 8.09
N TRP A 7 8.86 3.17 8.52
CA TRP A 7 7.79 2.29 8.01
C TRP A 7 6.39 2.92 8.15
N SER A 8 6.21 3.81 9.14
CA SER A 8 4.98 4.56 9.39
C SER A 8 4.83 5.84 8.56
N THR A 9 5.82 6.24 7.75
CA THR A 9 5.76 7.49 6.94
C THR A 9 5.12 7.29 5.57
N GLY A 10 4.64 6.09 5.23
CA GLY A 10 3.88 5.86 4.00
C GLY A 10 4.63 6.28 2.72
N HIS A 11 3.88 6.49 1.64
CA HIS A 11 4.45 7.10 0.42
C HIS A 11 4.19 8.60 0.42
N TYR A 12 5.26 9.38 0.30
CA TYR A 12 5.20 10.83 0.22
C TYR A 12 5.77 11.33 -1.11
N GLY A 13 5.11 12.31 -1.71
CA GLY A 13 5.52 12.81 -3.01
C GLY A 13 4.75 14.03 -3.49
N LEU A 14 4.89 14.32 -4.78
CA LEU A 14 4.26 15.43 -5.49
C LEU A 14 3.23 14.87 -6.47
N ILE A 15 2.10 15.56 -6.64
CA ILE A 15 1.03 15.13 -7.54
C ILE A 15 0.63 16.27 -8.47
N THR A 16 0.46 15.94 -9.76
CA THR A 16 -0.08 16.86 -10.77
C THR A 16 -1.61 16.80 -10.82
N GLY A 17 -2.25 17.76 -11.49
CA GLY A 17 -3.71 17.74 -11.70
C GLY A 17 -4.21 16.53 -12.49
N SER A 18 -3.34 15.89 -13.29
CA SER A 18 -3.65 14.64 -14.01
C SER A 18 -3.57 13.38 -13.14
N GLY A 19 -3.08 13.50 -11.91
CA GLY A 19 -2.85 12.37 -11.02
C GLY A 19 -1.46 11.73 -11.12
N ARG A 20 -0.60 12.18 -12.05
CA ARG A 20 0.81 11.76 -12.09
C ARG A 20 1.51 12.08 -10.78
N ARG A 21 2.17 11.09 -10.19
CA ARG A 21 2.88 11.16 -8.90
C ARG A 21 4.39 11.07 -9.12
N ASP A 22 5.15 11.93 -8.47
CA ASP A 22 6.61 11.91 -8.49
C ASP A 22 7.18 12.02 -7.07
N SER A 23 8.48 11.75 -6.96
CA SER A 23 9.21 11.85 -5.69
C SER A 23 9.20 13.27 -5.14
N ALA A 24 9.15 13.39 -3.81
CA ALA A 24 9.35 14.67 -3.15
C ALA A 24 10.76 15.27 -3.35
N ALA A 25 11.73 14.45 -3.78
CA ALA A 25 13.07 14.92 -4.12
C ALA A 25 13.10 15.83 -5.36
N GLU A 26 12.06 15.79 -6.20
CA GLU A 26 11.97 16.66 -7.38
C GLU A 26 11.90 18.15 -7.01
N CYS A 27 11.22 18.46 -5.90
CA CYS A 27 11.22 19.79 -5.30
C CYS A 27 11.74 19.70 -3.85
N PRO A 28 13.07 19.74 -3.64
CA PRO A 28 13.73 19.44 -2.37
C PRO A 28 13.68 20.61 -1.38
N PHE A 29 12.58 21.36 -1.35
CA PHE A 29 12.35 22.48 -0.45
C PHE A 29 11.27 22.10 0.56
N PRO A 30 11.49 22.22 1.88
CA PRO A 30 10.52 21.77 2.87
C PRO A 30 9.21 22.56 2.84
N SER A 31 9.28 23.87 2.57
CA SER A 31 8.13 24.78 2.46
C SER A 31 8.60 26.10 1.81
N GLY A 32 7.71 27.10 1.72
CA GLY A 32 8.08 28.45 1.31
C GLY A 32 7.90 28.76 -0.18
N ARG A 33 8.57 29.82 -0.62
CA ARG A 33 8.43 30.36 -1.98
C ARG A 33 9.12 29.46 -3.01
N GLU A 34 10.30 28.98 -2.66
CA GLU A 34 11.14 28.10 -3.48
C GLU A 34 10.41 26.81 -3.83
N LEU A 35 9.70 26.23 -2.85
CA LEU A 35 8.83 25.09 -3.08
C LEU A 35 7.70 25.41 -4.07
N ARG A 36 7.01 26.55 -3.87
CA ARG A 36 5.86 26.95 -4.69
C ARG A 36 6.27 27.18 -6.15
N GLU A 37 7.41 27.84 -6.36
CA GLU A 37 7.96 28.10 -7.69
C GLU A 37 8.34 26.79 -8.39
N CYS A 38 9.06 25.89 -7.71
CA CYS A 38 9.39 24.56 -8.24
C CYS A 38 8.11 23.78 -8.61
N MET A 39 7.14 23.72 -7.69
CA MET A 39 5.89 22.99 -7.93
C MET A 39 5.12 23.54 -9.12
N THR A 40 5.05 24.86 -9.26
CA THR A 40 4.39 25.53 -10.38
C THR A 40 5.08 25.21 -11.70
N GLY A 41 6.43 25.24 -11.73
CA GLY A 41 7.23 24.94 -12.92
C GLY A 41 7.04 23.51 -13.43
N HIS A 42 6.77 22.56 -12.55
CA HIS A 42 6.55 21.14 -12.88
C HIS A 42 5.06 20.76 -13.02
N GLY A 43 4.13 21.70 -12.80
CA GLY A 43 2.70 21.46 -12.85
C GLY A 43 2.14 20.62 -11.69
N TYR A 44 2.84 20.59 -10.55
CA TYR A 44 2.35 19.96 -9.34
C TYR A 44 1.29 20.84 -8.66
N VAL A 45 0.18 20.22 -8.26
CA VAL A 45 -0.94 20.90 -7.61
C VAL A 45 -0.97 20.67 -6.10
N SER A 46 -0.32 19.60 -5.63
CA SER A 46 -0.25 19.28 -4.20
C SER A 46 0.94 18.37 -3.90
N ARG A 47 1.24 18.25 -2.60
CA ARG A 47 1.94 17.10 -2.03
C ARG A 47 0.92 16.05 -1.62
N TYR A 48 1.31 14.79 -1.64
CA TYR A 48 0.48 13.70 -1.14
C TYR A 48 1.22 12.92 -0.06
N TYR A 49 0.44 12.34 0.83
CA TYR A 49 0.87 11.41 1.85
C TYR A 49 -0.09 10.22 1.82
N GLU A 50 0.40 9.07 1.37
CA GLU A 50 -0.35 7.83 1.37
C GLU A 50 -0.02 7.06 2.63
N ALA A 51 -0.84 7.27 3.65
CA ALA A 51 -0.78 6.52 4.90
C ALA A 51 -1.27 5.09 4.63
N ASN A 52 -0.48 4.08 5.01
CA ASN A 52 -0.88 2.67 4.97
C ASN A 52 -1.40 2.22 3.58
N PRO A 53 -0.53 2.19 2.56
CA PRO A 53 -0.97 1.78 1.23
C PRO A 53 -1.54 0.36 1.30
N ALA A 54 -2.71 0.16 0.69
CA ALA A 54 -3.41 -1.13 0.74
C ALA A 54 -2.55 -2.30 0.26
N GLY A 55 -1.57 -2.00 -0.61
CA GLY A 55 -0.56 -2.94 -1.10
C GLY A 55 0.24 -3.65 0.01
N ASP A 56 0.56 -2.94 1.09
CA ASP A 56 1.39 -3.45 2.18
C ASP A 56 0.70 -4.57 2.97
N TYR A 57 -0.63 -4.67 2.87
CA TYR A 57 -1.43 -5.64 3.62
C TYR A 57 -1.71 -6.94 2.85
N TRP A 58 -1.35 -7.02 1.56
CA TRP A 58 -1.63 -8.21 0.76
C TRP A 58 -0.96 -9.46 1.29
N ALA A 59 0.26 -9.36 1.83
CA ALA A 59 0.96 -10.51 2.40
C ALA A 59 0.16 -11.14 3.55
N PHE A 60 -0.41 -10.31 4.44
CA PHE A 60 -1.24 -10.77 5.54
C PHE A 60 -2.55 -11.37 5.02
N GLN A 61 -3.19 -10.71 4.05
CA GLN A 61 -4.42 -11.21 3.45
C GLN A 61 -4.22 -12.59 2.79
N TRP A 62 -3.09 -12.79 2.11
CA TRP A 62 -2.73 -14.09 1.54
C TRP A 62 -2.44 -15.15 2.60
N ALA A 63 -1.74 -14.78 3.68
CA ALA A 63 -1.45 -15.71 4.78
C ALA A 63 -2.75 -16.21 5.43
N ASP A 64 -3.67 -15.30 5.76
CA ASP A 64 -4.96 -15.66 6.36
C ASP A 64 -5.80 -16.52 5.40
N THR A 65 -5.84 -16.15 4.12
CA THR A 65 -6.58 -16.89 3.09
C THR A 65 -6.03 -18.31 2.95
N ALA A 66 -4.70 -18.48 2.89
CA ALA A 66 -4.07 -19.78 2.76
C ALA A 66 -4.31 -20.66 4.00
N LEU A 67 -4.17 -20.08 5.20
CA LEU A 67 -4.33 -20.80 6.46
C LEU A 67 -5.78 -21.24 6.66
N LEU A 68 -6.72 -20.29 6.62
CA LEU A 68 -8.13 -20.55 6.86
C LEU A 68 -8.74 -21.39 5.73
N GLY A 69 -8.38 -21.09 4.48
CA GLY A 69 -8.79 -21.88 3.33
C GLY A 69 -8.27 -23.30 3.40
N GLY A 70 -7.00 -23.50 3.77
CA GLY A 70 -6.42 -24.82 3.96
C GLY A 70 -7.13 -25.64 5.05
N LEU A 71 -7.41 -25.04 6.21
CA LEU A 71 -8.16 -25.68 7.29
C LEU A 71 -9.58 -26.06 6.86
N ALA A 72 -10.27 -25.18 6.14
CA ALA A 72 -11.60 -25.44 5.62
C ALA A 72 -11.60 -26.63 4.65
N LEU A 73 -10.62 -26.69 3.74
CA LEU A 73 -10.47 -27.82 2.80
C LEU A 73 -10.18 -29.14 3.51
N VAL A 74 -9.31 -29.13 4.52
CA VAL A 74 -9.02 -30.33 5.33
C VAL A 74 -10.28 -30.80 6.05
N LEU A 75 -11.03 -29.89 6.67
CA LEU A 75 -12.27 -30.23 7.35
C LEU A 75 -13.30 -30.84 6.39
N LEU A 76 -13.50 -30.20 5.23
CA LEU A 76 -14.39 -30.71 4.19
C LEU A 76 -13.99 -32.12 3.72
N LEU A 77 -12.69 -32.34 3.47
CA LEU A 77 -12.17 -33.64 3.07
C LEU A 77 -12.45 -34.70 4.14
N VAL A 78 -12.15 -34.41 5.41
CA VAL A 78 -12.40 -35.31 6.54
C VAL A 78 -13.89 -35.63 6.65
N THR A 79 -14.77 -34.63 6.57
CA THR A 79 -16.22 -34.83 6.60
C THR A 79 -16.68 -35.74 5.47
N VAL A 80 -16.24 -35.51 4.23
CA VAL A 80 -16.59 -36.34 3.08
C VAL A 80 -16.10 -37.79 3.27
N LEU A 81 -14.86 -37.98 3.71
CA LEU A 81 -14.30 -39.32 3.94
C LEU A 81 -15.04 -40.07 5.06
N LEU A 82 -15.41 -39.38 6.14
CA LEU A 82 -16.17 -39.98 7.24
C LEU A 82 -17.59 -40.36 6.79
N LEU A 83 -18.26 -39.50 6.03
CA LEU A 83 -19.59 -39.81 5.49
C LEU A 83 -19.55 -40.97 4.51
N ARG A 84 -18.57 -41.00 3.59
CA ARG A 84 -18.37 -42.13 2.65
C ARG A 84 -18.06 -43.45 3.34
N ARG A 85 -17.43 -43.44 4.52
CA ARG A 85 -17.16 -44.65 5.30
C ARG A 85 -18.37 -45.19 6.06
N ARG A 86 -19.43 -44.38 6.23
CA ARG A 86 -20.65 -44.76 6.95
C ARG A 86 -21.80 -45.22 6.04
N VAL A 87 -21.66 -44.99 4.73
CA VAL A 87 -22.56 -45.49 3.68
C VAL A 87 -21.99 -46.82 3.18
#